data_AF-A0A954DIL3-F1
#
_entry.id   AF-A0A954DIL3-F1
#
_cell.length_a   1.000
_cell.length_b   1.000
_cell.length_c   1.000
_cell.angle_alpha   90.00
_cell.angle_beta   90.00
_cell.angle_gamma   90.00
#
_symmetry.space_group_name_H-M   'P 1'
#
loop_
_entity.id
_entity.type
_entity.pdbx_description
1 polymer ?
#
loop_
_entity_poly.entity_id
_entity_poly.type
_entity_poly.pdbx_seq_one_letter_code
_entity_poly.pdbx_strand_id
1 'polypeptide(L)'
;MIPLLASAVALVAVSCTPAQTAADTKIAVFVLAGQSNMEGKAKNELFDVQADAEDTKDVFEHLRDGGKWRVRDDVFVDFLGRRGPLTLGFGSPGRTGIELEFGHVVGEATTEPVLLIKTAWGGRALAREFRPLSAGMPEAEVLAQDLERARARATKDGKDPTSITLDSVRRVYGSCYRDMITTVREALASIDERVPALAGRTPELRGFVWFQGWNDQNDRDSREYTDNLAHLVRDVRRDLHAPDLPVVVAAMGQNGKKPATGPMKAIQDAQLGIATIDEFRGTVASVATDELVDTAAAALFPRWREETEAWERTGSDFAFHYYGSALWMTRIGNATANAMLGLCAKRRAATADGPDGRALDAHIADLRKRLAGHGLEDRFHILVQRPFVVLGDGGRVAVERSALATVRWSTDLLMRDFFPRVPREVHEVWLFKNKGSYEANTRKIFGDVPTTPFGYYTPRHRALIMNIATGGGTLVHEIVHPFMAANFEACPSWLNEGLGSLYEQCNESKGKIVGLTNWRLKGLQEAIRERRTIPLERLVTTTRDEFYGRGSGLHYAMARYLCYWLQEHELLRRFYHSFVARQASDPAGLATLKNVIGTTDLAAFQTEWEAFVSGLRF
;
A
#
# COMPACT_ATOMS: atom_id res chain seq x y z
N MET A 1 51.97 -62.98 8.07
CA MET A 1 50.66 -62.40 8.40
C MET A 1 50.85 -60.91 8.62
N ILE A 2 50.41 -60.10 7.66
CA ILE A 2 50.46 -58.63 7.68
C ILE A 2 49.01 -58.17 7.81
N PRO A 3 48.62 -57.32 8.78
CA PRO A 3 47.24 -56.85 8.85
C PRO A 3 47.04 -55.67 7.90
N LEU A 4 45.99 -55.76 7.08
CA LEU A 4 45.49 -54.69 6.22
C LEU A 4 44.86 -53.56 7.07
N LEU A 5 45.32 -52.33 6.84
CA LEU A 5 44.62 -51.11 7.25
C LEU A 5 43.54 -50.77 6.20
N ALA A 6 42.27 -50.88 6.58
CA ALA A 6 41.15 -50.37 5.79
C ALA A 6 41.01 -48.85 6.05
N SER A 7 41.28 -48.03 5.03
CA SER A 7 40.97 -46.60 5.06
C SER A 7 39.49 -46.38 4.77
N ALA A 8 38.75 -45.89 5.76
CA ALA A 8 37.38 -45.42 5.58
C ALA A 8 37.39 -44.04 4.92
N VAL A 9 36.92 -43.95 3.68
CA VAL A 9 36.66 -42.68 3.00
C VAL A 9 35.31 -42.17 3.52
N ALA A 10 35.35 -41.14 4.37
CA ALA A 10 34.16 -40.42 4.80
C ALA A 10 33.64 -39.54 3.65
N LEU A 11 32.50 -39.93 3.08
CA LEU A 11 31.78 -39.14 2.10
C LEU A 11 31.12 -37.95 2.82
N VAL A 12 31.72 -36.76 2.71
CA VAL A 12 31.10 -35.52 3.19
C VAL A 12 29.98 -35.15 2.21
N ALA A 13 28.74 -35.46 2.57
CA ALA A 13 27.57 -34.93 1.88
C ALA A 13 27.49 -33.43 2.17
N VAL A 14 27.91 -32.60 1.21
CA VAL A 14 27.64 -31.16 1.21
C VAL A 14 26.14 -31.00 0.94
N SER A 15 25.36 -30.85 2.00
CA SER A 15 23.97 -30.40 1.92
C SER A 15 23.98 -28.97 1.37
N CYS A 16 23.66 -28.85 0.08
CA CYS A 16 23.44 -27.58 -0.57
C CYS A 16 22.12 -27.01 -0.04
N THR A 17 22.17 -26.19 1.01
CA THR A 17 21.02 -25.38 1.42
C THR A 17 20.69 -24.41 0.29
N PRO A 18 19.44 -24.34 -0.20
CA PRO A 18 19.08 -23.37 -1.21
C PRO A 18 19.37 -21.96 -0.68
N ALA A 19 20.05 -21.15 -1.48
CA ALA A 19 20.35 -19.77 -1.13
C ALA A 19 19.05 -19.00 -0.88
N GLN A 20 18.88 -18.52 0.34
CA GLN A 20 17.72 -17.76 0.79
C GLN A 20 17.64 -16.44 0.02
N THR A 21 16.50 -16.13 -0.58
CA THR A 21 16.36 -14.93 -1.42
C THR A 21 16.37 -13.66 -0.57
N ALA A 22 16.69 -12.50 -1.15
CA ALA A 22 16.69 -11.22 -0.42
C ALA A 22 15.30 -10.79 0.13
N ALA A 23 14.21 -11.42 -0.33
CA ALA A 23 12.86 -11.26 0.22
C ALA A 23 12.63 -12.15 1.45
N ASP A 24 13.27 -13.33 1.51
CA ASP A 24 13.21 -14.25 2.65
C ASP A 24 13.95 -13.73 3.89
N THR A 25 14.76 -12.68 3.77
CA THR A 25 15.57 -12.16 4.88
C THR A 25 15.01 -10.91 5.54
N LYS A 26 13.89 -10.35 5.08
CA LYS A 26 13.34 -9.08 5.60
C LYS A 26 12.09 -9.27 6.46
N ILE A 27 11.81 -8.28 7.30
CA ILE A 27 10.55 -8.13 8.07
C ILE A 27 9.98 -6.74 7.78
N ALA A 28 8.70 -6.65 7.45
CA ALA A 28 7.99 -5.38 7.37
C ALA A 28 7.55 -4.92 8.77
N VAL A 29 8.09 -3.83 9.29
CA VAL A 29 7.78 -3.33 10.63
C VAL A 29 6.85 -2.11 10.57
N PHE A 30 5.74 -2.15 11.31
CA PHE A 30 4.83 -1.02 11.49
C PHE A 30 4.70 -0.67 12.97
N VAL A 31 4.72 0.63 13.27
CA VAL A 31 4.53 1.13 14.64
C VAL A 31 3.12 1.68 14.78
N LEU A 32 2.37 1.18 15.77
CA LEU A 32 1.02 1.62 16.09
C LEU A 32 1.05 2.37 17.43
N ALA A 33 0.94 3.70 17.39
CA ALA A 33 1.15 4.57 18.55
C ALA A 33 -0.07 5.45 18.85
N GLY A 34 -0.24 5.80 20.13
CA GLY A 34 -1.29 6.72 20.55
C GLY A 34 -1.80 6.46 21.96
N GLN A 35 -3.09 6.71 22.17
CA GLN A 35 -3.73 6.52 23.48
C GLN A 35 -4.65 5.30 23.53
N SER A 36 -5.65 5.31 24.42
CA SER A 36 -6.60 4.22 24.65
C SER A 36 -7.24 3.62 23.40
N ASN A 37 -7.57 4.43 22.39
CA ASN A 37 -8.17 3.91 21.15
C ASN A 37 -7.16 3.15 20.28
N MET A 38 -5.87 3.50 20.32
CA MET A 38 -4.80 2.68 19.76
C MET A 38 -4.49 1.45 20.62
N GLU A 39 -4.59 1.57 21.96
CA GLU A 39 -4.45 0.40 22.84
C GLU A 39 -5.44 -0.68 22.41
N GLY A 40 -6.68 -0.30 22.08
CA GLY A 40 -7.76 -1.20 21.71
C GLY A 40 -8.75 -1.38 22.85
N LYS A 41 -10.00 -0.96 22.62
CA LYS A 41 -11.07 -0.93 23.63
C LYS A 41 -12.31 -1.74 23.25
N ALA A 42 -12.36 -2.40 22.10
CA ALA A 42 -13.49 -3.26 21.77
C ALA A 42 -13.34 -4.62 22.50
N LYS A 43 -14.38 -5.06 23.22
CA LYS A 43 -14.40 -6.37 23.90
C LYS A 43 -14.30 -7.51 22.89
N ASN A 44 -13.51 -8.54 23.20
CA ASN A 44 -13.36 -9.69 22.32
C ASN A 44 -14.69 -10.44 22.12
N GLU A 45 -15.54 -10.50 23.15
CA GLU A 45 -16.86 -11.13 23.05
C GLU A 45 -17.77 -10.40 22.07
N LEU A 46 -17.61 -9.07 21.91
CA LEU A 46 -18.38 -8.31 20.94
C LEU A 46 -17.93 -8.61 19.50
N PHE A 47 -16.64 -8.93 19.29
CA PHE A 47 -16.18 -9.41 17.99
C PHE A 47 -16.89 -10.71 17.61
N ASP A 48 -17.04 -11.67 18.53
CA ASP A 48 -17.78 -12.92 18.26
C ASP A 48 -19.22 -12.62 17.85
N VAL A 49 -19.90 -11.75 18.59
CA VAL A 49 -21.30 -11.41 18.33
C VAL A 49 -21.48 -10.71 16.98
N GLN A 50 -20.62 -9.73 16.64
CA GLN A 50 -20.73 -8.99 15.37
C GLN A 50 -20.20 -9.78 14.17
N ALA A 51 -19.30 -10.75 14.36
CA ALA A 51 -18.84 -11.62 13.27
C ALA A 51 -19.93 -12.60 12.80
N ASP A 52 -20.84 -12.99 13.69
CA ASP A 52 -21.92 -13.93 13.38
C ASP A 52 -23.25 -13.23 13.05
N ALA A 53 -23.32 -11.90 13.15
CA ALA A 53 -24.53 -11.13 12.87
C ALA A 53 -24.72 -10.85 11.38
N GLU A 54 -25.94 -11.05 10.86
CA GLU A 54 -26.25 -10.99 9.42
C GLU A 54 -25.87 -9.66 8.74
N ASP A 55 -25.97 -8.56 9.47
CA ASP A 55 -25.71 -7.20 9.00
C ASP A 55 -24.22 -6.82 8.99
N THR A 56 -23.38 -7.62 9.64
CA THR A 56 -21.97 -7.29 9.88
C THR A 56 -20.99 -8.41 9.54
N LYS A 57 -21.46 -9.66 9.36
CA LYS A 57 -20.64 -10.84 9.06
C LYS A 57 -19.65 -10.65 7.90
N ASP A 58 -20.07 -9.99 6.82
CA ASP A 58 -19.25 -9.78 5.61
C ASP A 58 -18.00 -8.94 5.91
N VAL A 59 -18.05 -8.09 6.95
CA VAL A 59 -16.91 -7.27 7.38
C VAL A 59 -15.86 -8.09 8.12
N PHE A 60 -16.24 -9.22 8.70
CA PHE A 60 -15.35 -10.07 9.51
C PHE A 60 -14.99 -11.39 8.82
N GLU A 61 -15.63 -11.74 7.69
CA GLU A 61 -15.47 -13.04 7.03
C GLU A 61 -14.00 -13.40 6.76
N HIS A 62 -13.18 -12.46 6.27
CA HIS A 62 -11.75 -12.68 6.00
C HIS A 62 -10.88 -12.84 7.24
N LEU A 63 -11.42 -12.49 8.42
CA LEU A 63 -10.79 -12.67 9.73
C LEU A 63 -11.15 -14.02 10.37
N ARG A 64 -11.96 -14.84 9.70
CA ARG A 64 -12.45 -16.13 10.22
C ARG A 64 -11.84 -17.29 9.42
N ASP A 65 -11.63 -18.42 10.10
CA ASP A 65 -11.26 -19.69 9.50
C ASP A 65 -12.07 -20.81 10.19
N GLY A 66 -13.00 -21.42 9.44
CA GLY A 66 -13.87 -22.48 9.96
C GLY A 66 -14.65 -22.09 11.23
N GLY A 67 -15.12 -20.84 11.32
CA GLY A 67 -15.87 -20.32 12.48
C GLY A 67 -14.99 -19.92 13.69
N LYS A 68 -13.66 -20.00 13.57
CA LYS A 68 -12.71 -19.51 14.57
C LYS A 68 -12.05 -18.22 14.08
N TRP A 69 -11.54 -17.42 15.00
CA TRP A 69 -10.68 -16.30 14.64
C TRP A 69 -9.39 -16.81 14.01
N ARG A 70 -9.08 -16.27 12.83
CA ARG A 70 -7.86 -16.59 12.11
C ARG A 70 -6.65 -16.19 12.95
N VAL A 71 -5.64 -17.05 12.94
CA VAL A 71 -4.33 -16.77 13.54
C VAL A 71 -3.36 -16.64 12.38
N ARG A 72 -2.70 -15.50 12.27
CA ARG A 72 -1.69 -15.27 11.23
C ARG A 72 -0.31 -15.56 11.78
N ASP A 73 0.34 -16.58 11.22
CA ASP A 73 1.70 -17.00 11.56
C ASP A 73 2.79 -16.22 10.81
N ASP A 74 2.38 -15.29 9.93
CA ASP A 74 3.25 -14.39 9.19
C ASP A 74 3.08 -12.92 9.58
N VAL A 75 2.19 -12.60 10.51
CA VAL A 75 2.02 -11.27 11.11
C VAL A 75 2.12 -11.39 12.62
N PHE A 76 3.01 -10.64 13.24
CA PHE A 76 3.29 -10.72 14.67
C PHE A 76 3.02 -9.38 15.36
N VAL A 77 2.66 -9.42 16.64
CA VAL A 77 2.45 -8.22 17.46
C VAL A 77 3.40 -8.24 18.65
N ASP A 78 3.99 -7.10 19.01
CA ASP A 78 4.67 -6.85 20.30
C ASP A 78 3.96 -5.69 21.02
N PHE A 79 3.30 -5.99 22.14
CA PHE A 79 2.58 -5.00 22.93
C PHE A 79 2.55 -5.31 24.42
N LEU A 80 3.17 -4.45 25.24
CA LEU A 80 3.18 -4.56 26.71
C LEU A 80 3.56 -5.98 27.20
N GLY A 81 4.57 -6.58 26.58
CA GLY A 81 5.06 -7.93 26.91
C GLY A 81 4.24 -9.09 26.33
N ARG A 82 3.07 -8.83 25.72
CA ARG A 82 2.34 -9.84 24.94
C ARG A 82 2.90 -9.86 23.52
N ARG A 83 3.33 -11.04 23.09
CA ARG A 83 3.99 -11.26 21.81
C ARG A 83 3.49 -12.52 21.14
N GLY A 84 3.32 -12.47 19.82
CA GLY A 84 2.98 -13.67 19.06
C GLY A 84 2.26 -13.39 17.75
N PRO A 85 1.82 -14.47 17.08
CA PRO A 85 0.97 -14.44 15.88
C PRO A 85 -0.25 -13.54 16.07
N LEU A 86 -0.62 -12.79 15.05
CA LEU A 86 -1.75 -11.88 15.08
C LEU A 86 -3.06 -12.67 15.18
N THR A 87 -3.86 -12.31 16.17
CA THR A 87 -5.24 -12.74 16.37
C THR A 87 -5.92 -11.78 17.35
N LEU A 88 -7.13 -12.07 17.83
CA LEU A 88 -7.79 -11.28 18.88
C LEU A 88 -6.95 -11.22 20.17
N GLY A 89 -7.07 -10.11 20.91
CA GLY A 89 -6.60 -9.99 22.29
C GLY A 89 -5.32 -9.17 22.48
N PHE A 90 -4.82 -8.50 21.44
CA PHE A 90 -3.72 -7.54 21.54
C PHE A 90 -4.19 -6.12 21.90
N GLY A 91 -5.42 -5.97 22.38
CA GLY A 91 -5.97 -4.73 22.91
C GLY A 91 -5.64 -4.51 24.39
N SER A 92 -6.47 -3.74 25.11
CA SER A 92 -6.52 -3.83 26.59
C SER A 92 -6.87 -5.26 27.05
N PRO A 93 -6.74 -5.62 28.35
CA PRO A 93 -7.14 -6.95 28.82
C PRO A 93 -8.56 -7.33 28.37
N GLY A 94 -8.70 -8.50 27.71
CA GLY A 94 -9.95 -8.99 27.14
C GLY A 94 -10.50 -8.18 25.93
N ARG A 95 -9.65 -7.36 25.31
CA ARG A 95 -10.05 -6.43 24.25
C ARG A 95 -9.11 -6.51 23.06
N THR A 96 -9.57 -5.97 21.93
CA THR A 96 -8.85 -5.84 20.67
C THR A 96 -8.99 -4.41 20.14
N GLY A 97 -7.98 -3.93 19.43
CA GLY A 97 -7.99 -2.64 18.75
C GLY A 97 -7.92 -2.78 17.24
N ILE A 98 -7.43 -1.72 16.60
CA ILE A 98 -7.33 -1.66 15.13
C ILE A 98 -6.26 -2.61 14.58
N GLU A 99 -5.37 -3.14 15.44
CA GLU A 99 -4.26 -4.00 15.04
C GLU A 99 -4.70 -5.29 14.34
N LEU A 100 -5.88 -5.82 14.66
CA LEU A 100 -6.40 -7.03 14.04
C LEU A 100 -6.59 -6.78 12.54
N GLU A 101 -7.49 -5.87 12.19
CA GLU A 101 -7.78 -5.59 10.78
C GLU A 101 -6.59 -4.94 10.08
N PHE A 102 -5.87 -4.02 10.74
CA PHE A 102 -4.69 -3.40 10.16
C PHE A 102 -3.66 -4.45 9.77
N GLY A 103 -3.35 -5.38 10.69
CA GLY A 103 -2.37 -6.44 10.49
C GLY A 103 -2.77 -7.42 9.40
N HIS A 104 -4.05 -7.79 9.31
CA HIS A 104 -4.57 -8.60 8.20
C HIS A 104 -4.38 -7.91 6.86
N VAL A 105 -4.80 -6.65 6.73
CA VAL A 105 -4.71 -5.91 5.46
C VAL A 105 -3.25 -5.73 5.01
N VAL A 106 -2.35 -5.32 5.91
CA VAL A 106 -0.93 -5.17 5.52
C VAL A 106 -0.27 -6.51 5.24
N GLY A 107 -0.60 -7.55 6.01
CA GLY A 107 -0.05 -8.88 5.82
C GLY A 107 -0.49 -9.55 4.52
N GLU A 108 -1.70 -9.29 4.02
CA GLU A 108 -2.13 -9.75 2.68
C GLU A 108 -1.40 -9.02 1.55
N ALA A 109 -0.92 -7.80 1.81
CA ALA A 109 -0.25 -6.95 0.82
C ALA A 109 1.29 -7.09 0.82
N THR A 110 1.86 -7.85 1.75
CA THR A 110 3.32 -8.04 1.90
C THR A 110 3.69 -9.51 1.74
N THR A 111 4.78 -9.77 1.02
CA THR A 111 5.35 -11.12 0.91
C THR A 111 6.27 -11.46 2.08
N GLU A 112 6.82 -10.44 2.74
CA GLU A 112 7.66 -10.59 3.92
C GLU A 112 6.80 -10.70 5.19
N PRO A 113 7.25 -11.41 6.23
CA PRO A 113 6.59 -11.38 7.53
C PRO A 113 6.47 -9.96 8.09
N VAL A 114 5.39 -9.71 8.83
CA VAL A 114 5.08 -8.40 9.40
C VAL A 114 5.28 -8.42 10.92
N LEU A 115 5.84 -7.34 11.46
CA LEU A 115 5.86 -7.06 12.91
C LEU A 115 5.14 -5.75 13.21
N LEU A 116 4.11 -5.82 14.04
CA LEU A 116 3.40 -4.68 14.60
C LEU A 116 3.95 -4.37 16.00
N ILE A 117 4.57 -3.21 16.16
CA ILE A 117 5.04 -2.73 17.47
C ILE A 117 4.03 -1.72 17.99
N LYS A 118 3.31 -2.06 19.08
CA LYS A 118 2.34 -1.15 19.67
C LYS A 118 2.97 -0.34 20.81
N THR A 119 2.83 0.97 20.73
CA THR A 119 3.30 1.95 21.73
C THR A 119 2.15 2.87 22.11
N ALA A 120 1.14 2.26 22.74
CA ALA A 120 -0.11 2.92 23.08
C ALA A 120 -0.35 2.86 24.59
N TRP A 121 -0.71 4.01 25.16
CA TRP A 121 -0.99 4.14 26.60
C TRP A 121 -2.19 5.05 26.85
N GLY A 122 -3.16 4.58 27.64
CA GLY A 122 -4.38 5.31 27.96
C GLY A 122 -4.11 6.62 28.69
N GLY A 123 -4.94 7.63 28.41
CA GLY A 123 -4.93 8.90 29.13
C GLY A 123 -3.70 9.78 28.89
N ARG A 124 -3.04 9.65 27.73
CA ARG A 124 -1.85 10.44 27.37
C ARG A 124 -2.18 11.50 26.33
N ALA A 125 -1.61 12.70 26.53
CA ALA A 125 -1.79 13.86 25.66
C ALA A 125 -0.56 14.08 24.77
N LEU A 126 -0.78 14.61 23.57
CA LEU A 126 0.29 15.02 22.65
C LEU A 126 1.00 16.27 23.17
N ALA A 127 0.29 17.21 23.77
CA ALA A 127 0.88 18.42 24.34
C ALA A 127 1.76 18.14 25.58
N ARG A 128 1.68 16.94 26.17
CA ARG A 128 2.34 16.60 27.44
C ARG A 128 3.18 15.33 27.36
N GLU A 129 2.63 14.13 27.58
CA GLU A 129 3.44 12.91 27.68
C GLU A 129 4.05 12.50 26.35
N PHE A 130 3.33 12.68 25.25
CA PHE A 130 3.83 12.43 23.89
C PHE A 130 4.49 13.66 23.27
N ARG A 131 4.69 14.75 24.04
CA ARG A 131 5.28 15.99 23.52
C ARG A 131 6.63 15.69 22.87
N PRO A 132 6.79 15.95 21.57
CA PRO A 132 8.05 15.73 20.88
C PRO A 132 9.15 16.62 21.46
N LEU A 133 10.40 16.17 21.43
CA LEU A 133 11.50 16.91 22.03
C LEU A 133 11.77 18.23 21.31
N SER A 134 11.61 18.25 19.98
CA SER A 134 11.80 19.48 19.18
C SER A 134 10.71 20.53 19.37
N ALA A 135 9.58 20.19 19.99
CA ALA A 135 8.55 21.16 20.37
C ALA A 135 8.93 22.00 21.60
N GLY A 136 10.08 21.71 22.23
CA GLY A 136 10.57 22.40 23.41
C GLY A 136 9.73 22.16 24.67
N MET A 137 10.16 22.73 25.80
CA MET A 137 9.34 22.78 27.00
C MET A 137 8.29 23.89 26.87
N PRO A 138 7.10 23.74 27.49
CA PRO A 138 6.19 24.86 27.63
C PRO A 138 6.81 26.00 28.44
N GLU A 139 6.24 27.19 28.25
CA GLU A 139 6.62 28.38 28.99
C GLU A 139 6.54 28.18 30.51
N ALA A 140 7.35 28.93 31.26
CA ALA A 140 7.47 28.78 32.71
C ALA A 140 6.11 28.91 33.44
N GLU A 141 5.25 29.82 32.97
CA GLU A 141 3.90 30.03 33.49
C GLU A 141 3.02 28.78 33.30
N VAL A 142 3.12 28.13 32.14
CA VAL A 142 2.38 26.90 31.83
C VAL A 142 2.85 25.76 32.74
N LEU A 143 4.16 25.65 32.97
CA LEU A 143 4.73 24.65 33.87
C LEU A 143 4.31 24.88 35.33
N ALA A 144 4.20 26.14 35.77
CA ALA A 144 3.71 26.48 37.10
C ALA A 144 2.23 26.08 37.27
N GLN A 145 1.39 26.35 36.27
CA GLN A 145 -0.02 25.93 36.28
C GLN A 145 -0.18 24.40 36.31
N ASP A 146 0.69 23.68 35.61
CA ASP A 146 0.66 22.21 35.59
C ASP A 146 1.17 21.60 36.90
N LEU A 147 2.10 22.27 37.58
CA LEU A 147 2.52 21.94 38.94
C LEU A 147 1.36 22.08 39.92
N GLU A 148 0.66 23.21 39.92
CA GLU A 148 -0.46 23.45 40.82
C GLU A 148 -1.62 22.47 40.56
N ARG A 149 -1.92 22.17 39.29
CA ARG A 149 -2.89 21.12 38.95
C ARG A 149 -2.48 19.74 39.43
N ALA A 150 -1.20 19.39 39.29
CA ALA A 150 -0.69 18.11 39.76
C ALA A 150 -0.73 17.99 41.29
N ARG A 151 -0.44 19.08 42.01
CA ARG A 151 -0.57 19.17 43.47
C ARG A 151 -2.02 19.04 43.92
N ALA A 152 -2.94 19.77 43.31
CA ALA A 152 -4.36 19.66 43.60
C ALA A 152 -4.89 18.23 43.39
N ARG A 153 -4.43 17.56 42.32
CA ARG A 153 -4.75 16.15 42.08
C ARG A 153 -4.15 15.22 43.13
N ALA A 154 -2.88 15.43 43.52
CA ALA A 154 -2.25 14.66 44.60
C ALA A 154 -3.04 14.77 45.90
N THR A 155 -3.46 15.98 46.29
CA THR A 155 -4.33 16.21 47.46
C THR A 155 -5.64 15.45 47.35
N LYS A 156 -6.31 15.50 46.19
CA LYS A 156 -7.56 14.77 45.94
C LYS A 156 -7.37 13.25 46.03
N ASP A 157 -6.21 12.75 45.61
CA ASP A 157 -5.84 11.33 45.65
C ASP A 157 -5.28 10.90 47.04
N GLY A 158 -5.32 11.78 48.06
CA GLY A 158 -4.82 11.48 49.41
C GLY A 158 -3.29 11.42 49.51
N LYS A 159 -2.57 12.02 48.56
CA LYS A 159 -1.10 12.07 48.51
C LYS A 159 -0.60 13.44 48.93
N ASP A 160 0.62 13.49 49.46
CA ASP A 160 1.28 14.75 49.83
C ASP A 160 1.57 15.61 48.58
N PRO A 161 0.92 16.78 48.40
CA PRO A 161 1.15 17.64 47.25
C PRO A 161 2.56 18.23 47.22
N THR A 162 3.24 18.37 48.36
CA THR A 162 4.61 18.94 48.41
C THR A 162 5.65 18.01 47.77
N SER A 163 5.34 16.72 47.66
CA SER A 163 6.15 15.73 46.93
C SER A 163 6.20 15.97 45.41
N ILE A 164 5.22 16.72 44.86
CA ILE A 164 5.22 17.11 43.46
C ILE A 164 6.07 18.37 43.29
N THR A 165 7.16 18.22 42.56
CA THR A 165 8.12 19.29 42.25
C THR A 165 8.03 19.73 40.79
N LEU A 166 8.52 20.93 40.48
CA LEU A 166 8.59 21.41 39.09
C LEU A 166 9.40 20.47 38.19
N ASP A 167 10.48 19.88 38.71
CA ASP A 167 11.27 18.90 37.96
C ASP A 167 10.51 17.60 37.71
N SER A 168 9.67 17.16 38.66
CA SER A 168 8.79 16.02 38.42
C SER A 168 7.78 16.30 37.30
N VAL A 169 7.26 17.52 37.21
CA VAL A 169 6.36 17.95 36.13
C VAL A 169 7.09 18.00 34.80
N ARG A 170 8.28 18.61 34.76
CA ARG A 170 9.15 18.65 33.55
C ARG A 170 9.46 17.24 33.02
N ARG A 171 9.71 16.27 33.90
CA ARG A 171 9.99 14.88 33.50
C ARG A 171 8.80 14.19 32.81
N VAL A 172 7.57 14.62 33.07
CA VAL A 172 6.38 14.10 32.38
C VAL A 172 6.35 14.53 30.92
N TYR A 173 6.86 15.72 30.58
CA TYR A 173 6.86 16.18 29.19
C TYR A 173 7.77 15.30 28.32
N GLY A 174 7.18 14.75 27.26
CA GLY A 174 7.82 13.81 26.34
C GLY A 174 8.18 12.45 26.95
N SER A 175 7.64 12.08 28.12
CA SER A 175 7.95 10.77 28.72
C SER A 175 7.48 9.61 27.84
N CYS A 176 6.22 9.61 27.40
CA CYS A 176 5.70 8.59 26.51
C CYS A 176 6.32 8.66 25.11
N TYR A 177 6.73 9.84 24.64
CA TYR A 177 7.51 9.96 23.41
C TYR A 177 8.85 9.20 23.53
N ARG A 178 9.60 9.44 24.61
CA ARG A 178 10.87 8.73 24.87
C ARG A 178 10.65 7.23 25.03
N ASP A 179 9.63 6.82 25.80
CA ASP A 179 9.30 5.41 26.00
C ASP A 179 8.91 4.72 24.68
N MET A 180 8.18 5.41 23.79
CA MET A 180 7.83 4.93 22.46
C MET A 180 9.08 4.66 21.63
N ILE A 181 9.97 5.65 21.50
CA ILE A 181 11.20 5.51 20.72
C ILE A 181 12.09 4.41 21.29
N THR A 182 12.25 4.34 22.62
CA THR A 182 13.01 3.27 23.29
C THR A 182 12.38 1.91 23.01
N THR A 183 11.08 1.75 23.19
CA THR A 183 10.37 0.49 22.94
C THR A 183 10.55 0.01 21.50
N VAL A 184 10.43 0.91 20.53
CA VAL A 184 10.63 0.57 19.11
C VAL A 184 12.08 0.16 18.84
N ARG A 185 13.07 0.93 19.33
CA ARG A 185 14.49 0.62 19.11
C ARG A 185 14.88 -0.71 19.75
N GLU A 186 14.44 -0.97 20.98
CA GLU A 186 14.69 -2.24 21.66
C GLU A 186 13.99 -3.40 20.92
N ALA A 187 12.75 -3.22 20.50
CA ALA A 187 12.03 -4.24 19.75
C ALA A 187 12.77 -4.61 18.45
N LEU A 188 13.27 -3.62 17.72
CA LEU A 188 14.06 -3.81 16.51
C LEU A 188 15.43 -4.45 16.76
N ALA A 189 16.08 -4.12 17.88
CA ALA A 189 17.40 -4.66 18.23
C ALA A 189 17.37 -6.09 18.78
N SER A 190 16.24 -6.52 19.35
CA SER A 190 16.08 -7.84 19.97
C SER A 190 14.93 -8.64 19.35
N ILE A 191 14.72 -8.53 18.03
CA ILE A 191 13.62 -9.24 17.33
C ILE A 191 13.73 -10.75 17.56
N ASP A 192 14.91 -11.32 17.40
CA ASP A 192 15.16 -12.76 17.54
C ASP A 192 14.72 -13.30 18.90
N GLU A 193 14.92 -12.52 19.97
CA GLU A 193 14.51 -12.89 21.33
C GLU A 193 13.03 -12.64 21.58
N ARG A 194 12.50 -11.51 21.08
CA ARG A 194 11.12 -11.08 21.34
C ARG A 194 10.11 -11.88 20.52
N VAL A 195 10.47 -12.22 19.29
CA VAL A 195 9.64 -12.95 18.33
C VAL A 195 10.50 -14.00 17.61
N PRO A 196 10.77 -15.16 18.24
CA PRO A 196 11.68 -16.18 17.70
C PRO A 196 11.36 -16.67 16.29
N ALA A 197 10.09 -16.60 15.87
CA ALA A 197 9.68 -16.93 14.50
C ALA A 197 10.27 -16.01 13.41
N LEU A 198 10.76 -14.83 13.81
CA LEU A 198 11.39 -13.84 12.95
C LEU A 198 12.93 -13.85 13.05
N ALA A 199 13.52 -14.79 13.79
CA ALA A 199 14.94 -14.80 14.07
C ALA A 199 15.82 -14.82 12.80
N GLY A 200 16.92 -14.07 12.83
CA GLY A 200 17.86 -13.97 11.72
C GLY A 200 17.37 -13.13 10.52
N ARG A 201 16.17 -12.53 10.61
CA ARG A 201 15.65 -11.61 9.58
C ARG A 201 15.95 -10.15 9.93
N THR A 202 16.08 -9.32 8.91
CA THR A 202 16.41 -7.90 8.98
C THR A 202 15.13 -7.06 8.99
N PRO A 203 14.89 -6.23 10.02
CA PRO A 203 13.71 -5.38 10.04
C PRO A 203 13.82 -4.18 9.10
N GLU A 204 12.72 -3.87 8.40
CA GLU A 204 12.54 -2.66 7.62
C GLU A 204 11.34 -1.87 8.16
N LEU A 205 11.58 -0.66 8.66
CA LEU A 205 10.51 0.21 9.15
C LEU A 205 9.68 0.76 7.97
N ARG A 206 8.44 0.28 7.85
CA ARG A 206 7.54 0.56 6.74
C ARG A 206 6.55 1.68 7.02
N GLY A 207 6.15 1.90 8.27
CA GLY A 207 5.19 2.95 8.58
C GLY A 207 4.92 3.17 10.06
N PHE A 208 4.30 4.31 10.36
CA PHE A 208 3.88 4.73 11.68
C PHE A 208 2.41 5.17 11.65
N VAL A 209 1.59 4.64 12.54
CA VAL A 209 0.18 5.02 12.68
C VAL A 209 0.00 5.76 14.01
N TRP A 210 -0.59 6.94 13.95
CA TRP A 210 -0.92 7.77 15.11
C TRP A 210 -2.44 7.78 15.33
N PHE A 211 -2.88 7.30 16.49
CA PHE A 211 -4.30 7.36 16.88
C PHE A 211 -4.47 7.90 18.30
N GLN A 212 -4.61 9.22 18.38
CA GLN A 212 -4.68 9.98 19.61
C GLN A 212 -5.48 11.26 19.42
N GLY A 213 -5.86 11.95 20.49
CA GLY A 213 -6.36 13.33 20.43
C GLY A 213 -7.33 13.67 21.55
N TRP A 214 -7.99 12.67 22.13
CA TRP A 214 -9.05 12.87 23.11
C TRP A 214 -8.58 13.64 24.35
N ASN A 215 -7.36 13.38 24.81
CA ASN A 215 -6.83 13.99 26.03
C ASN A 215 -6.27 15.42 25.84
N ASP A 216 -6.16 15.90 24.61
CA ASP A 216 -5.77 17.28 24.30
C ASP A 216 -7.00 18.21 24.14
N GLN A 217 -8.23 17.69 24.33
CA GLN A 217 -9.48 18.43 24.20
C GLN A 217 -9.72 19.42 25.36
N ASN A 218 -8.82 20.37 25.50
CA ASN A 218 -8.98 21.55 26.33
C ASN A 218 -8.50 22.79 25.55
N ASP A 219 -8.90 23.97 26.01
CA ASP A 219 -8.66 25.22 25.28
C ASP A 219 -7.19 25.52 25.03
N ARG A 220 -6.29 25.06 25.90
CA ARG A 220 -4.85 25.28 25.78
C ARG A 220 -4.23 24.28 24.81
N ASP A 221 -4.32 22.99 25.12
CA ASP A 221 -3.56 21.95 24.44
C ASP A 221 -4.03 21.76 22.98
N SER A 222 -5.33 21.95 22.71
CA SER A 222 -5.88 21.89 21.35
C SER A 222 -5.29 22.94 20.40
N ARG A 223 -4.83 24.09 20.90
CA ARG A 223 -4.23 25.16 20.08
C ARG A 223 -2.82 24.82 19.62
N GLU A 224 -2.10 24.01 20.38
CA GLU A 224 -0.75 23.57 20.03
C GLU A 224 -0.73 22.29 19.19
N TYR A 225 -1.89 21.66 18.95
CA TYR A 225 -1.96 20.31 18.39
C TYR A 225 -1.33 20.21 17.00
N THR A 226 -1.56 21.19 16.12
CA THR A 226 -0.98 21.23 14.77
C THR A 226 0.55 21.20 14.82
N ASP A 227 1.15 22.10 15.61
CA ASP A 227 2.60 22.22 15.70
C ASP A 227 3.21 21.00 16.36
N ASN A 228 2.61 20.54 17.47
CA ASN A 228 3.08 19.33 18.16
C ASN A 228 2.96 18.08 17.28
N LEU A 229 1.91 17.96 16.46
CA LEU A 229 1.78 16.83 15.52
C LEU A 229 2.85 16.89 14.43
N ALA A 230 3.15 18.07 13.89
CA ALA A 230 4.24 18.24 12.93
C ALA A 230 5.60 17.90 13.56
N HIS A 231 5.87 18.37 14.77
CA HIS A 231 7.06 18.00 15.53
C HIS A 231 7.13 16.49 15.78
N LEU A 232 6.01 15.83 16.08
CA LEU A 232 5.96 14.38 16.30
C LEU A 232 6.41 13.63 15.05
N VAL A 233 5.87 14.00 13.88
CA VAL A 233 6.25 13.38 12.61
C VAL A 233 7.74 13.55 12.34
N ARG A 234 8.28 14.78 12.50
CA ARG A 234 9.71 15.06 12.29
C ARG A 234 10.59 14.28 13.26
N ASP A 235 10.23 14.27 14.53
CA ASP A 235 11.01 13.64 15.60
C ASP A 235 11.01 12.12 15.48
N VAL A 236 9.86 11.48 15.19
CA VAL A 236 9.78 10.04 14.93
C VAL A 236 10.68 9.66 13.76
N ARG A 237 10.62 10.41 12.66
CA ARG A 237 11.47 10.17 11.47
C ARG A 237 12.95 10.31 11.79
N ARG A 238 13.34 11.36 12.53
CA ARG A 238 14.73 11.58 12.97
C ARG A 238 15.21 10.46 13.88
N ASP A 239 14.47 10.17 14.95
CA ASP A 239 14.91 9.30 16.03
C ASP A 239 14.83 7.81 15.65
N LEU A 240 14.00 7.45 14.68
CA LEU A 240 14.01 6.11 14.08
C LEU A 240 14.85 6.01 12.80
N HIS A 241 15.59 7.07 12.46
CA HIS A 241 16.46 7.13 11.27
C HIS A 241 15.74 6.78 9.96
N ALA A 242 14.51 7.26 9.81
CA ALA A 242 13.63 6.99 8.69
C ALA A 242 13.02 8.30 8.15
N PRO A 243 13.78 9.12 7.39
CA PRO A 243 13.37 10.47 6.99
C PRO A 243 12.08 10.52 6.15
N ASP A 244 11.82 9.47 5.37
CA ASP A 244 10.63 9.37 4.51
C ASP A 244 9.60 8.38 5.06
N LEU A 245 9.62 8.09 6.37
CA LEU A 245 8.71 7.13 6.98
C LEU A 245 7.25 7.53 6.68
N PRO A 246 6.45 6.63 6.06
CA PRO A 246 5.02 6.79 5.91
C PRO A 246 4.34 6.99 7.27
N VAL A 247 3.52 8.04 7.39
CA VAL A 247 2.73 8.30 8.60
C VAL A 247 1.24 8.35 8.25
N VAL A 248 0.43 7.60 9.00
CA VAL A 248 -1.03 7.70 8.93
C VAL A 248 -1.58 8.23 10.24
N VAL A 249 -2.39 9.29 10.19
CA VAL A 249 -3.07 9.86 11.33
C VAL A 249 -4.55 9.47 11.29
N ALA A 250 -5.01 8.73 12.29
CA ALA A 250 -6.43 8.47 12.50
C ALA A 250 -7.07 9.70 13.15
N ALA A 251 -7.70 10.55 12.34
CA ALA A 251 -8.32 11.79 12.77
C ALA A 251 -9.55 11.50 13.63
N MET A 252 -9.64 12.17 14.76
CA MET A 252 -10.61 11.86 15.81
C MET A 252 -12.05 12.05 15.34
N GLY A 253 -12.93 11.11 15.68
CA GLY A 253 -14.30 11.04 15.15
C GLY A 253 -15.32 10.51 16.16
N GLN A 254 -15.04 10.60 17.46
CA GLN A 254 -15.92 10.12 18.54
C GLN A 254 -17.28 10.83 18.61
N ASN A 255 -17.41 11.99 17.96
CA ASN A 255 -18.65 12.73 17.70
C ASN A 255 -19.59 12.02 16.71
N GLY A 256 -19.12 10.96 16.06
CA GLY A 256 -19.86 10.24 15.03
C GLY A 256 -20.24 11.15 13.87
N LYS A 257 -21.46 11.02 13.34
CA LYS A 257 -21.95 11.84 12.22
C LYS A 257 -22.28 13.28 12.58
N LYS A 258 -22.22 13.67 13.86
CA LYS A 258 -22.42 15.08 14.26
C LYS A 258 -21.13 15.86 14.00
N PRO A 259 -21.17 17.12 13.52
CA PRO A 259 -19.94 17.91 13.35
C PRO A 259 -19.16 18.06 14.66
N ALA A 260 -17.83 18.00 14.58
CA ALA A 260 -16.96 18.31 15.71
C ALA A 260 -17.09 19.80 16.09
N THR A 261 -16.99 20.11 17.38
CA THR A 261 -17.07 21.49 17.90
C THR A 261 -15.98 21.75 18.93
N GLY A 262 -15.69 23.03 19.20
CA GLY A 262 -14.74 23.44 20.25
C GLY A 262 -13.34 22.83 20.08
N PRO A 263 -12.69 22.44 21.19
CA PRO A 263 -11.36 21.81 21.16
C PRO A 263 -11.27 20.55 20.28
N MET A 264 -12.34 19.76 20.20
CA MET A 264 -12.37 18.58 19.33
C MET A 264 -12.20 18.95 17.86
N LYS A 265 -12.91 20.00 17.41
CA LYS A 265 -12.80 20.49 16.04
C LYS A 265 -11.39 20.95 15.73
N ALA A 266 -10.77 21.72 16.63
CA ALA A 266 -9.41 22.21 16.44
C ALA A 266 -8.41 21.06 16.25
N ILE A 267 -8.54 19.99 17.05
CA ILE A 267 -7.69 18.80 16.93
C ILE A 267 -8.00 18.01 15.66
N GLN A 268 -9.27 17.81 15.32
CA GLN A 268 -9.67 17.12 14.10
C GLN A 268 -9.17 17.85 12.85
N ASP A 269 -9.32 19.18 12.79
CA ASP A 269 -8.82 20.03 11.71
C ASP A 269 -7.28 19.92 11.60
N ALA A 270 -6.56 19.94 12.72
CA ALA A 270 -5.11 19.74 12.75
C ALA A 270 -4.69 18.37 12.19
N GLN A 271 -5.40 17.31 12.59
CA GLN A 271 -5.15 15.94 12.15
C GLN A 271 -5.44 15.74 10.68
N LEU A 272 -6.52 16.32 10.14
CA LEU A 272 -6.86 16.26 8.72
C LEU A 272 -5.95 17.16 7.88
N GLY A 273 -5.51 18.28 8.43
CA GLY A 273 -4.64 19.27 7.77
C GLY A 273 -3.17 18.86 7.66
N ILE A 274 -2.69 17.93 8.48
CA ILE A 274 -1.27 17.57 8.55
C ILE A 274 -0.69 17.12 7.19
N ALA A 275 -1.46 16.38 6.38
CA ALA A 275 -1.02 15.88 5.09
C ALA A 275 -0.88 16.99 4.02
N THR A 276 -1.40 18.20 4.29
CA THR A 276 -1.36 19.35 3.39
C THR A 276 -0.08 20.18 3.53
N ILE A 277 0.65 20.03 4.66
CA ILE A 277 1.95 20.66 4.88
C ILE A 277 2.92 20.18 3.80
N ASP A 278 3.61 21.10 3.14
CA ASP A 278 4.39 20.81 1.93
C ASP A 278 5.43 19.69 2.13
N GLU A 279 6.16 19.69 3.26
CA GLU A 279 7.16 18.66 3.58
C GLU A 279 6.57 17.26 3.85
N PHE A 280 5.27 17.17 4.14
CA PHE A 280 4.57 15.93 4.46
C PHE A 280 3.76 15.37 3.29
N ARG A 281 3.64 16.14 2.20
CA ARG A 281 2.87 15.76 1.03
C ARG A 281 3.40 14.45 0.44
N GLY A 282 2.50 13.46 0.32
CA GLY A 282 2.82 12.16 -0.26
C GLY A 282 3.52 11.18 0.67
N THR A 283 3.90 11.59 1.89
CA THR A 283 4.48 10.71 2.92
C THR A 283 3.65 10.67 4.20
N VAL A 284 2.64 11.53 4.33
CA VAL A 284 1.66 11.52 5.42
C VAL A 284 0.24 11.48 4.84
N ALA A 285 -0.66 10.76 5.50
CA ALA A 285 -2.09 10.72 5.17
C ALA A 285 -2.93 10.74 6.45
N SER A 286 -4.19 11.15 6.31
CA SER A 286 -5.15 11.19 7.41
C SER A 286 -6.40 10.38 7.07
N VAL A 287 -6.95 9.69 8.06
CA VAL A 287 -8.19 8.91 7.96
C VAL A 287 -9.23 9.54 8.86
N ALA A 288 -10.33 10.01 8.28
CA ALA A 288 -11.48 10.56 9.01
C ALA A 288 -12.30 9.43 9.65
N THR A 289 -12.15 9.23 10.96
CA THR A 289 -12.80 8.08 11.64
C THR A 289 -14.30 8.25 11.84
N ASP A 290 -14.82 9.47 11.78
CA ASP A 290 -16.25 9.82 11.76
C ASP A 290 -16.97 9.38 10.48
N GLU A 291 -16.23 9.07 9.41
CA GLU A 291 -16.82 8.46 8.23
C GLU A 291 -17.10 6.95 8.38
N LEU A 292 -16.50 6.33 9.40
CA LEU A 292 -16.47 4.87 9.58
C LEU A 292 -17.44 4.35 10.65
N VAL A 293 -18.33 5.22 11.13
CA VAL A 293 -19.23 5.03 12.27
C VAL A 293 -20.02 3.73 12.20
N ASP A 294 -20.06 3.01 13.32
CA ASP A 294 -21.09 2.02 13.59
C ASP A 294 -22.40 2.75 13.93
N THR A 295 -23.25 2.91 12.92
CA THR A 295 -24.50 3.66 13.03
C THR A 295 -25.52 2.95 13.92
N ALA A 296 -25.45 1.62 14.03
CA ALA A 296 -26.29 0.85 14.94
C ALA A 296 -25.90 1.14 16.40
N ALA A 297 -24.60 1.10 16.71
CA ALA A 297 -24.10 1.47 18.03
C ALA A 297 -24.43 2.94 18.36
N ALA A 298 -24.24 3.85 17.40
CA ALA A 298 -24.54 5.28 17.58
C ALA A 298 -26.02 5.54 17.87
N ALA A 299 -26.93 4.85 17.18
CA ALA A 299 -28.37 4.96 17.38
C ALA A 299 -28.82 4.38 18.73
N LEU A 300 -28.19 3.29 19.18
CA LEU A 300 -28.54 2.62 20.43
C LEU A 300 -27.96 3.32 21.66
N PHE A 301 -26.77 3.94 21.55
CA PHE A 301 -26.05 4.51 22.68
C PHE A 301 -26.89 5.44 23.57
N PRO A 302 -27.72 6.38 23.07
CA PRO A 302 -28.54 7.23 23.97
C PRO A 302 -29.43 6.46 24.96
N ARG A 303 -29.81 5.23 24.64
CA ARG A 303 -30.70 4.36 25.43
C ARG A 303 -30.00 3.10 25.94
N TRP A 304 -28.67 3.04 25.90
CA TRP A 304 -27.90 1.81 26.19
C TRP A 304 -28.14 1.23 27.59
N ARG A 305 -28.49 2.09 28.57
CA ARG A 305 -28.78 1.66 29.95
C ARG A 305 -30.18 1.05 30.11
N GLU A 306 -31.07 1.35 29.19
CA GLU A 306 -32.44 0.82 29.14
C GLU A 306 -32.48 -0.44 28.29
N GLU A 307 -31.61 -0.53 27.27
CA GLU A 307 -31.52 -1.64 26.32
C GLU A 307 -30.18 -2.37 26.44
N THR A 308 -29.86 -2.86 27.65
CA THR A 308 -28.53 -3.44 27.96
C THR A 308 -28.22 -4.69 27.13
N GLU A 309 -29.20 -5.58 26.91
CA GLU A 309 -29.01 -6.79 26.10
C GLU A 309 -28.70 -6.45 24.64
N ALA A 310 -29.41 -5.48 24.06
CA ALA A 310 -29.12 -4.99 22.72
C ALA A 310 -27.75 -4.32 22.68
N TRP A 311 -27.42 -3.53 23.71
CA TRP A 311 -26.14 -2.84 23.80
C TRP A 311 -24.98 -3.83 23.84
N GLU A 312 -25.05 -4.89 24.63
CA GLU A 312 -24.00 -5.92 24.73
C GLU A 312 -23.71 -6.63 23.40
N ARG A 313 -24.65 -6.58 22.44
CA ARG A 313 -24.49 -7.14 21.09
C ARG A 313 -23.99 -6.13 20.05
N THR A 314 -23.93 -4.83 20.39
CA THR A 314 -23.63 -3.75 19.42
C THR A 314 -22.48 -2.85 19.88
N GLY A 315 -22.29 -2.67 21.18
CA GLY A 315 -21.26 -1.82 21.78
C GLY A 315 -20.74 -2.40 23.09
N SER A 316 -19.61 -1.87 23.56
CA SER A 316 -18.96 -2.37 24.78
C SER A 316 -18.31 -1.31 25.65
N ASP A 317 -18.36 -0.03 25.24
CA ASP A 317 -17.74 1.10 25.95
C ASP A 317 -18.43 2.44 25.62
N PHE A 318 -18.01 3.53 26.24
CA PHE A 318 -18.55 4.87 26.00
C PHE A 318 -18.13 5.45 24.63
N ALA A 319 -18.84 6.50 24.20
CA ALA A 319 -18.60 7.21 22.94
C ALA A 319 -17.13 7.65 22.73
N PHE A 320 -16.42 8.03 23.79
CA PHE A 320 -15.01 8.44 23.72
C PHE A 320 -14.05 7.31 23.32
N HIS A 321 -14.51 6.06 23.44
CA HIS A 321 -13.86 4.85 22.94
C HIS A 321 -14.53 4.25 21.71
N TYR A 322 -15.18 5.09 20.88
CA TYR A 322 -15.89 4.64 19.67
C TYR A 322 -16.90 3.53 19.98
N TYR A 323 -17.63 3.71 21.10
CA TYR A 323 -18.60 2.76 21.64
C TYR A 323 -18.02 1.41 22.07
N GLY A 324 -16.70 1.23 22.01
CA GLY A 324 -16.08 -0.09 22.06
C GLY A 324 -16.61 -1.01 20.95
N SER A 325 -17.07 -0.45 19.82
CA SER A 325 -17.62 -1.20 18.68
C SER A 325 -16.52 -1.95 17.95
N ALA A 326 -16.68 -3.26 17.78
CA ALA A 326 -15.75 -4.07 17.00
C ALA A 326 -15.80 -3.66 15.52
N LEU A 327 -16.98 -3.45 14.97
CA LEU A 327 -17.20 -2.97 13.60
C LEU A 327 -16.47 -1.65 13.31
N TRP A 328 -16.60 -0.65 14.19
CA TRP A 328 -15.96 0.65 13.98
C TRP A 328 -14.43 0.52 14.06
N MET A 329 -13.91 -0.25 15.02
CA MET A 329 -12.46 -0.50 15.13
C MET A 329 -11.92 -1.24 13.92
N THR A 330 -12.63 -2.26 13.42
CA THR A 330 -12.27 -2.97 12.18
C THR A 330 -12.22 -1.98 11.00
N ARG A 331 -13.26 -1.19 10.78
CA ARG A 331 -13.27 -0.20 9.68
C ARG A 331 -12.11 0.81 9.78
N ILE A 332 -11.78 1.28 10.98
CA ILE A 332 -10.63 2.17 11.20
C ILE A 332 -9.31 1.45 10.88
N GLY A 333 -9.14 0.20 11.31
CA GLY A 333 -7.97 -0.62 10.98
C GLY A 333 -7.81 -0.80 9.47
N ASN A 334 -8.90 -1.11 8.76
CA ASN A 334 -8.92 -1.26 7.31
C ASN A 334 -8.52 0.04 6.59
N ALA A 335 -9.15 1.16 6.95
CA ALA A 335 -8.90 2.44 6.32
C ALA A 335 -7.46 2.94 6.59
N THR A 336 -6.95 2.78 7.82
CA THR A 336 -5.57 3.16 8.16
C THR A 336 -4.54 2.27 7.48
N ALA A 337 -4.79 0.97 7.35
CA ALA A 337 -3.92 0.07 6.60
C ALA A 337 -3.90 0.39 5.10
N ASN A 338 -5.04 0.62 4.47
CA ASN A 338 -5.10 1.00 3.06
C ASN A 338 -4.40 2.35 2.78
N ALA A 339 -4.59 3.34 3.65
CA ALA A 339 -3.86 4.60 3.58
C ALA A 339 -2.34 4.36 3.72
N MET A 340 -1.94 3.51 4.66
CA MET A 340 -0.53 3.15 4.87
C MET A 340 0.07 2.48 3.65
N LEU A 341 -0.60 1.46 3.08
CA LEU A 341 -0.15 0.77 1.88
C LEU A 341 -0.04 1.71 0.69
N GLY A 342 -0.96 2.66 0.54
CA GLY A 342 -0.86 3.72 -0.49
C GLY A 342 0.38 4.59 -0.34
N LEU A 343 0.76 4.96 0.90
CA LEU A 343 1.99 5.69 1.17
C LEU A 343 3.24 4.82 0.99
N CYS A 344 3.22 3.56 1.43
CA CYS A 344 4.30 2.61 1.22
C CYS A 344 4.54 2.36 -0.28
N ALA A 345 3.49 2.27 -1.09
CA ALA A 345 3.60 2.14 -2.54
C ALA A 345 4.23 3.39 -3.17
N LYS A 346 3.81 4.59 -2.77
CA LYS A 346 4.43 5.86 -3.20
C LYS A 346 5.89 5.95 -2.80
N ARG A 347 6.22 5.57 -1.56
CA ARG A 347 7.60 5.52 -1.07
C ARG A 347 8.42 4.52 -1.87
N ARG A 348 7.91 3.30 -2.09
CA ARG A 348 8.58 2.30 -2.95
C ARG A 348 8.76 2.84 -4.36
N ALA A 349 7.79 3.53 -4.95
CA ALA A 349 7.96 4.17 -6.26
C ALA A 349 9.02 5.30 -6.24
N ALA A 350 9.20 5.98 -5.10
CA ALA A 350 10.24 7.00 -4.93
C ALA A 350 11.63 6.43 -4.60
N THR A 351 11.71 5.30 -3.89
CA THR A 351 12.96 4.70 -3.35
C THR A 351 13.42 3.46 -4.09
N ALA A 352 12.55 2.75 -4.81
CA ALA A 352 12.95 1.61 -5.62
C ALA A 352 13.71 2.15 -6.82
N ASP A 353 14.99 1.79 -6.93
CA ASP A 353 15.74 1.45 -8.16
C ASP A 353 15.36 2.22 -9.45
N GLY A 354 15.06 3.51 -9.36
CA GLY A 354 14.91 4.42 -10.48
C GLY A 354 16.21 5.19 -10.71
N PRO A 355 16.36 5.85 -11.86
CA PRO A 355 17.53 6.70 -12.13
C PRO A 355 17.70 7.71 -10.99
N ASP A 356 18.92 7.78 -10.43
CA ASP A 356 19.22 8.66 -9.31
C ASP A 356 18.94 10.14 -9.68
N GLY A 357 18.75 11.01 -8.69
CA GLY A 357 18.40 12.41 -8.93
C GLY A 357 19.40 13.15 -9.84
N ARG A 358 20.69 12.83 -9.75
CA ARG A 358 21.74 13.44 -10.58
C ARG A 358 21.73 12.88 -12.00
N ALA A 359 21.52 11.57 -12.16
CA ALA A 359 21.37 10.91 -13.45
C ALA A 359 20.14 11.46 -14.20
N LEU A 360 19.05 11.72 -13.47
CA LEU A 360 17.85 12.33 -14.02
C LEU A 360 18.07 13.79 -14.45
N ASP A 361 18.73 14.60 -13.62
CA ASP A 361 19.06 15.99 -13.96
C ASP A 361 19.99 16.08 -15.18
N ALA A 362 21.00 15.20 -15.25
CA ALA A 362 21.88 15.08 -16.41
C ALA A 362 21.09 14.67 -17.67
N HIS A 363 20.19 13.68 -17.54
CA HIS A 363 19.35 13.25 -18.65
C HIS A 363 18.40 14.36 -19.15
N ILE A 364 17.82 15.15 -18.25
CA ILE A 364 17.00 16.32 -18.61
C ILE A 364 17.84 17.38 -19.33
N ALA A 365 19.09 17.61 -18.89
CA ALA A 365 20.00 18.51 -19.59
C ALA A 365 20.31 18.03 -21.02
N ASP A 366 20.55 16.73 -21.19
CA ASP A 366 20.76 16.10 -22.50
C ASP A 366 19.51 16.20 -23.39
N LEU A 367 18.32 15.98 -22.83
CA LEU A 367 17.04 16.16 -23.54
C LEU A 367 16.86 17.60 -24.01
N ARG A 368 17.14 18.59 -23.16
CA ARG A 368 17.11 20.02 -23.54
C ARG A 368 18.10 20.32 -24.66
N LYS A 369 19.32 19.77 -24.59
CA LYS A 369 20.33 19.92 -25.64
C LYS A 369 19.89 19.28 -26.96
N ARG A 370 19.28 18.09 -26.91
CA ARG A 370 18.72 17.38 -28.07
C ARG A 370 17.62 18.20 -28.73
N LEU A 371 16.70 18.76 -27.93
CA LEU A 371 15.65 19.65 -28.43
C LEU A 371 16.23 20.91 -29.09
N ALA A 372 17.21 21.55 -28.45
CA ALA A 372 17.89 22.73 -28.99
C ALA A 372 18.62 22.43 -30.31
N GLY A 373 19.29 21.27 -30.42
CA GLY A 373 19.92 20.82 -31.67
C GLY A 373 18.95 20.65 -32.84
N HIS A 374 17.65 20.57 -32.56
CA HIS A 374 16.58 20.52 -33.56
C HIS A 374 15.75 21.82 -33.64
N GLY A 375 16.05 22.86 -32.86
CA GLY A 375 15.26 24.09 -32.79
C GLY A 375 13.85 23.88 -32.21
N LEU A 376 13.75 23.06 -31.16
CA LEU A 376 12.51 22.64 -30.50
C LEU A 376 12.46 22.98 -29.00
N GLU A 377 13.44 23.71 -28.48
CA GLU A 377 13.65 24.02 -27.07
C GLU A 377 12.44 24.65 -26.37
N ASP A 378 11.73 25.56 -27.05
CA ASP A 378 10.55 26.24 -26.51
C ASP A 378 9.24 25.55 -26.87
N ARG A 379 9.29 24.45 -27.62
CA ARG A 379 8.10 23.74 -28.11
C ARG A 379 7.66 22.60 -27.20
N PHE A 380 8.57 22.04 -26.40
CA PHE A 380 8.29 20.92 -25.53
C PHE A 380 8.28 21.33 -24.06
N HIS A 381 7.22 20.95 -23.35
CA HIS A 381 7.22 20.98 -21.90
C HIS A 381 7.80 19.67 -21.37
N ILE A 382 8.76 19.77 -20.44
CA ILE A 382 9.43 18.62 -19.81
C ILE A 382 9.02 18.58 -18.34
N LEU A 383 8.61 17.41 -17.88
CA LEU A 383 8.31 17.16 -16.49
C LEU A 383 8.83 15.80 -16.04
N VAL A 384 9.16 15.70 -14.76
CA VAL A 384 9.58 14.46 -14.14
C VAL A 384 8.35 13.74 -13.60
N GLN A 385 8.12 12.52 -14.08
CA GLN A 385 7.08 11.63 -13.57
C GLN A 385 7.68 10.24 -13.37
N ARG A 386 8.47 10.09 -12.30
CA ARG A 386 9.29 8.88 -12.06
C ARG A 386 8.48 7.58 -12.25
N PRO A 387 9.07 6.55 -12.89
CA PRO A 387 10.44 6.47 -13.43
C PRO A 387 10.64 7.20 -14.78
N PHE A 388 9.63 7.88 -15.30
CA PHE A 388 9.65 8.51 -16.61
C PHE A 388 10.04 9.99 -16.58
N VAL A 389 10.56 10.46 -17.71
CA VAL A 389 10.54 11.89 -18.08
C VAL A 389 9.50 12.06 -19.17
N VAL A 390 8.50 12.92 -18.93
CA VAL A 390 7.43 13.17 -19.90
C VAL A 390 7.73 14.47 -20.64
N LEU A 391 7.70 14.40 -21.96
CA LEU A 391 7.90 15.52 -22.88
C LEU A 391 6.66 15.66 -23.76
N GLY A 392 6.15 16.87 -23.97
CA GLY A 392 5.07 17.05 -24.94
C GLY A 392 4.95 18.44 -25.54
N ASP A 393 4.40 18.52 -26.75
CA ASP A 393 4.29 19.75 -27.54
C ASP A 393 2.87 20.35 -27.59
N GLY A 394 1.99 19.86 -26.71
CA GLY A 394 0.61 20.34 -26.52
C GLY A 394 0.49 21.57 -25.59
N GLY A 395 1.60 22.09 -25.09
CA GLY A 395 1.65 23.15 -24.08
C GLY A 395 1.55 22.63 -22.64
N ARG A 396 2.08 23.40 -21.68
CA ARG A 396 2.28 22.98 -20.28
C ARG A 396 1.08 22.27 -19.65
N VAL A 397 -0.10 22.90 -19.68
CA VAL A 397 -1.31 22.39 -19.01
C VAL A 397 -1.75 21.04 -19.57
N ALA A 398 -1.68 20.84 -20.89
CA ALA A 398 -2.07 19.58 -21.51
C ALA A 398 -1.10 18.45 -21.14
N VAL A 399 0.21 18.74 -21.16
CA VAL A 399 1.26 17.77 -20.85
C VAL A 399 1.22 17.38 -19.36
N GLU A 400 1.09 18.35 -18.45
CA GLU A 400 0.93 18.08 -17.01
C GLU A 400 -0.33 17.24 -16.72
N ARG A 401 -1.45 17.53 -17.41
CA ARG A 401 -2.67 16.73 -17.29
C ARG A 401 -2.45 15.28 -17.73
N SER A 402 -1.85 15.04 -18.89
CA SER A 402 -1.56 13.68 -19.36
C SER A 402 -0.57 12.95 -18.44
N ALA A 403 0.44 13.65 -17.93
CA ALA A 403 1.38 13.09 -16.98
C ALA A 403 0.71 12.63 -15.68
N LEU A 404 -0.19 13.44 -15.12
CA LEU A 404 -0.88 13.07 -13.88
C LEU A 404 -2.00 12.06 -14.11
N ALA A 405 -2.90 12.33 -15.05
CA ALA A 405 -4.12 11.56 -15.26
C ALA A 405 -3.90 10.26 -16.03
N THR A 406 -2.76 10.07 -16.70
CA THR A 406 -2.46 8.84 -17.44
C THR A 406 -1.18 8.20 -16.96
N VAL A 407 -0.02 8.89 -17.03
CA VAL A 407 1.28 8.28 -16.72
C VAL A 407 1.38 7.91 -15.23
N ARG A 408 1.21 8.88 -14.34
CA ARG A 408 1.27 8.67 -12.89
C ARG A 408 0.19 7.71 -12.42
N TRP A 409 -1.06 8.00 -12.79
CA TRP A 409 -2.21 7.20 -12.39
C TRP A 409 -2.04 5.71 -12.75
N SER A 410 -1.73 5.40 -14.01
CA SER A 410 -1.53 4.00 -14.42
C SER A 410 -0.31 3.38 -13.75
N THR A 411 0.80 4.11 -13.63
CA THR A 411 2.02 3.65 -12.96
C THR A 411 1.75 3.28 -11.50
N ASP A 412 1.09 4.16 -10.74
CA ASP A 412 0.78 3.94 -9.32
C ASP A 412 -0.09 2.68 -9.13
N LEU A 413 -1.12 2.49 -9.98
CA LEU A 413 -2.00 1.32 -9.90
C LEU A 413 -1.30 0.02 -10.35
N LEU A 414 -0.55 0.06 -11.46
CA LEU A 414 0.19 -1.10 -11.99
C LEU A 414 1.28 -1.57 -11.02
N MET A 415 2.01 -0.64 -10.39
CA MET A 415 3.02 -0.96 -9.38
C MET A 415 2.42 -1.61 -8.15
N ARG A 416 1.27 -1.11 -7.68
CA ARG A 416 0.57 -1.71 -6.55
C ARG A 416 0.13 -3.15 -6.86
N ASP A 417 -0.39 -3.39 -8.06
CA ASP A 417 -1.05 -4.65 -8.37
C ASP A 417 -0.10 -5.73 -8.92
N PHE A 418 0.95 -5.34 -9.67
CA PHE A 418 1.83 -6.27 -10.40
C PHE A 418 3.32 -6.03 -10.18
N PHE A 419 3.78 -4.77 -10.16
CA PHE A 419 5.21 -4.47 -10.39
C PHE A 419 5.93 -3.94 -9.14
N PRO A 420 6.51 -4.82 -8.30
CA PRO A 420 7.25 -4.39 -7.11
C PRO A 420 8.57 -3.67 -7.43
N ARG A 421 9.14 -3.85 -8.64
CA ARG A 421 10.35 -3.16 -9.12
C ARG A 421 10.00 -2.12 -10.18
N VAL A 422 10.70 -0.99 -10.16
CA VAL A 422 10.62 -0.01 -11.24
C VAL A 422 11.74 -0.26 -12.27
N PRO A 423 11.57 0.18 -13.52
CA PRO A 423 12.66 0.28 -14.49
C PRO A 423 13.84 1.08 -13.93
N ARG A 424 15.06 0.51 -14.03
CA ARG A 424 16.31 1.14 -13.57
C ARG A 424 16.76 2.31 -14.43
N GLU A 425 16.38 2.29 -15.69
CA GLU A 425 16.80 3.28 -16.68
C GLU A 425 15.71 4.34 -16.83
N VAL A 426 16.12 5.59 -17.12
CA VAL A 426 15.15 6.64 -17.47
C VAL A 426 14.47 6.23 -18.77
N HIS A 427 13.14 6.14 -18.74
CA HIS A 427 12.33 6.00 -19.94
C HIS A 427 11.71 7.35 -20.30
N GLU A 428 11.81 7.71 -21.58
CA GLU A 428 11.25 8.96 -22.09
C GLU A 428 9.80 8.71 -22.55
N VAL A 429 8.85 9.56 -22.20
CA VAL A 429 7.47 9.51 -22.70
C VAL A 429 7.21 10.76 -23.54
N TRP A 430 7.15 10.59 -24.85
CA TRP A 430 6.96 11.66 -25.82
C TRP A 430 5.50 11.76 -26.25
N LEU A 431 4.82 12.81 -25.80
CA LEU A 431 3.42 13.10 -26.05
C LEU A 431 3.28 14.14 -27.17
N PHE A 432 3.09 13.67 -28.39
CA PHE A 432 2.84 14.52 -29.55
C PHE A 432 1.35 14.83 -29.69
N LYS A 433 1.02 16.13 -29.76
CA LYS A 433 -0.35 16.65 -29.66
C LYS A 433 -1.33 16.19 -30.74
N ASN A 434 -0.84 15.71 -31.89
CA ASN A 434 -1.64 15.18 -32.99
C ASN A 434 -0.77 14.39 -33.97
N LYS A 435 -1.42 13.74 -34.95
CA LYS A 435 -0.77 12.95 -36.01
C LYS A 435 0.35 13.70 -36.73
N GLY A 436 0.13 14.96 -37.12
CA GLY A 436 1.14 15.74 -37.85
C GLY A 436 2.39 16.02 -37.00
N SER A 437 2.18 16.36 -35.72
CA SER A 437 3.29 16.52 -34.77
C SER A 437 4.02 15.19 -34.55
N TYR A 438 3.28 14.11 -34.35
CA TYR A 438 3.80 12.76 -34.15
C TYR A 438 4.70 12.33 -35.32
N GLU A 439 4.20 12.38 -36.55
CA GLU A 439 4.97 11.95 -37.73
C GLU A 439 6.19 12.84 -37.99
N ALA A 440 6.03 14.17 -37.88
CA ALA A 440 7.11 15.11 -38.17
C ALA A 440 8.22 15.04 -37.12
N ASN A 441 7.86 15.07 -35.83
CA ASN A 441 8.83 15.08 -34.75
C ASN A 441 9.45 13.70 -34.53
N THR A 442 8.73 12.61 -34.78
CA THR A 442 9.33 11.27 -34.71
C THR A 442 10.48 11.14 -35.70
N ARG A 443 10.26 11.56 -36.94
CA ARG A 443 11.30 11.59 -37.97
C ARG A 443 12.43 12.55 -37.61
N LYS A 444 12.10 13.74 -37.12
CA LYS A 444 13.09 14.78 -36.83
C LYS A 444 13.99 14.44 -35.64
N ILE A 445 13.40 13.92 -34.56
CA ILE A 445 14.07 13.68 -33.27
C ILE A 445 14.73 12.31 -33.23
N PHE A 446 14.08 11.27 -33.77
CA PHE A 446 14.54 9.88 -33.68
C PHE A 446 15.07 9.34 -35.01
N GLY A 447 14.74 9.97 -36.14
CA GLY A 447 15.03 9.40 -37.46
C GLY A 447 14.09 8.26 -37.85
N ASP A 448 13.05 8.01 -37.06
CA ASP A 448 12.12 6.91 -37.25
C ASP A 448 10.95 7.31 -38.18
N VAL A 449 10.36 6.31 -38.84
CA VAL A 449 9.07 6.45 -39.53
C VAL A 449 8.05 5.60 -38.76
N PRO A 450 7.05 6.23 -38.11
CA PRO A 450 6.01 5.50 -37.41
C PRO A 450 5.33 4.45 -38.29
N THR A 451 5.19 3.23 -37.78
CA THR A 451 4.44 2.14 -38.43
C THR A 451 3.00 2.05 -37.93
N THR A 452 2.67 2.72 -36.82
CA THR A 452 1.32 2.83 -36.26
C THR A 452 0.90 4.31 -36.17
N PRO A 453 -0.41 4.62 -36.21
CA PRO A 453 -0.89 5.99 -36.01
C PRO A 453 -1.04 6.39 -34.53
N PHE A 454 -0.82 5.46 -33.60
CA PHE A 454 -1.14 5.62 -32.17
C PHE A 454 0.10 5.90 -31.34
N GLY A 455 1.13 5.10 -31.53
CA GLY A 455 2.36 5.15 -30.75
C GLY A 455 3.08 3.81 -30.74
N TYR A 456 4.29 3.82 -30.20
CA TYR A 456 5.12 2.63 -30.03
C TYR A 456 6.20 2.86 -28.99
N TYR A 457 6.64 1.79 -28.35
CA TYR A 457 7.90 1.76 -27.61
C TYR A 457 9.08 1.45 -28.53
N THR A 458 10.18 2.18 -28.37
CA THR A 458 11.46 1.91 -29.04
C THR A 458 12.55 1.59 -28.02
N PRO A 459 13.03 0.33 -27.95
CA PRO A 459 14.15 -0.03 -27.09
C PRO A 459 15.44 0.74 -27.43
N ARG A 460 15.65 1.08 -28.70
CA ARG A 460 16.82 1.83 -29.18
C ARG A 460 16.94 3.20 -28.53
N HIS A 461 15.81 3.88 -28.35
CA HIS A 461 15.76 5.20 -27.74
C HIS A 461 15.24 5.20 -26.31
N ARG A 462 14.84 4.03 -25.80
CA ARG A 462 14.19 3.86 -24.49
C ARG A 462 13.00 4.81 -24.32
N ALA A 463 12.28 5.02 -25.41
CA ALA A 463 11.24 6.04 -25.51
C ALA A 463 9.89 5.43 -25.88
N LEU A 464 8.84 5.87 -25.19
CA LEU A 464 7.45 5.68 -25.56
C LEU A 464 7.04 6.88 -26.40
N ILE A 465 6.77 6.67 -27.69
CA ILE A 465 6.51 7.74 -28.66
C ILE A 465 5.03 7.70 -29.00
N MET A 466 4.28 8.72 -28.60
CA MET A 466 2.81 8.70 -28.57
C MET A 466 2.17 9.84 -29.36
N ASN A 467 1.20 9.50 -30.22
CA ASN A 467 0.20 10.44 -30.69
C ASN A 467 -0.92 10.54 -29.64
N ILE A 468 -0.83 11.49 -28.72
CA ILE A 468 -1.76 11.54 -27.57
C ILE A 468 -3.21 11.87 -27.97
N ALA A 469 -3.42 12.39 -29.19
CA ALA A 469 -4.76 12.69 -29.71
C ALA A 469 -5.60 11.43 -29.97
N THR A 470 -5.00 10.25 -30.08
CA THR A 470 -5.75 8.98 -30.23
C THR A 470 -6.23 8.40 -28.90
N GLY A 471 -5.93 9.07 -27.78
CA GLY A 471 -6.32 8.68 -26.43
C GLY A 471 -5.16 8.13 -25.60
N GLY A 472 -5.34 8.15 -24.27
CA GLY A 472 -4.34 7.69 -23.31
C GLY A 472 -4.21 6.15 -23.21
N GLY A 473 -5.15 5.40 -23.78
CA GLY A 473 -5.19 3.94 -23.69
C GLY A 473 -3.94 3.25 -24.27
N THR A 474 -3.50 3.66 -25.47
CA THR A 474 -2.26 3.15 -26.06
C THR A 474 -1.04 3.51 -25.20
N LEU A 475 -1.03 4.66 -24.54
CA LEU A 475 0.06 5.02 -23.64
C LEU A 475 0.12 4.07 -22.42
N VAL A 476 -1.03 3.70 -21.85
CA VAL A 476 -1.07 2.73 -20.74
C VAL A 476 -0.57 1.35 -21.18
N HIS A 477 -0.92 0.90 -22.40
CA HIS A 477 -0.35 -0.33 -22.98
C HIS A 477 1.18 -0.26 -22.98
N GLU A 478 1.76 0.79 -23.55
CA GLU A 478 3.21 0.92 -23.68
C GLU A 478 3.92 1.07 -22.31
N ILE A 479 3.24 1.65 -21.30
CA ILE A 479 3.76 1.74 -19.92
C ILE A 479 3.95 0.35 -19.31
N VAL A 480 3.14 -0.65 -19.66
CA VAL A 480 3.27 -2.01 -19.10
C VAL A 480 4.63 -2.62 -19.44
N HIS A 481 5.17 -2.40 -20.63
CA HIS A 481 6.37 -3.13 -21.09
C HIS A 481 7.65 -2.81 -20.31
N PRO A 482 8.02 -1.54 -20.01
CA PRO A 482 9.17 -1.24 -19.15
C PRO A 482 9.05 -1.91 -17.78
N PHE A 483 7.86 -1.86 -17.17
CA PHE A 483 7.63 -2.49 -15.87
C PHE A 483 7.69 -4.02 -15.97
N MET A 484 7.13 -4.62 -17.01
CA MET A 484 7.23 -6.05 -17.27
C MET A 484 8.70 -6.46 -17.40
N ALA A 485 9.51 -5.74 -18.17
CA ALA A 485 10.93 -6.02 -18.32
C ALA A 485 11.70 -5.93 -16.99
N ALA A 486 11.37 -4.96 -16.13
CA ALA A 486 12.02 -4.78 -14.82
C ALA A 486 11.68 -5.89 -13.79
N ASN A 487 10.51 -6.52 -13.94
CA ASN A 487 10.00 -7.51 -12.98
C ASN A 487 10.06 -8.94 -13.50
N PHE A 488 10.07 -9.13 -14.82
CA PHE A 488 9.88 -10.41 -15.47
C PHE A 488 10.67 -10.46 -16.79
N GLU A 489 12.00 -10.56 -16.68
CA GLU A 489 12.94 -10.40 -17.81
C GLU A 489 12.64 -11.31 -19.01
N ALA A 490 12.37 -12.60 -18.76
CA ALA A 490 11.97 -13.54 -19.82
C ALA A 490 10.44 -13.76 -19.90
N CYS A 491 9.64 -12.69 -19.75
CA CYS A 491 8.19 -12.76 -19.88
C CYS A 491 7.77 -13.20 -21.30
N PRO A 492 6.90 -14.22 -21.45
CA PRO A 492 6.45 -14.67 -22.76
C PRO A 492 5.57 -13.61 -23.45
N SER A 493 5.58 -13.60 -24.79
CA SER A 493 4.89 -12.57 -25.58
C SER A 493 3.39 -12.53 -25.32
N TRP A 494 2.74 -13.68 -25.10
CA TRP A 494 1.31 -13.73 -24.82
C TRP A 494 0.93 -12.94 -23.55
N LEU A 495 1.73 -13.01 -22.50
CA LEU A 495 1.42 -12.33 -21.24
C LEU A 495 1.84 -10.86 -21.30
N ASN A 496 3.02 -10.57 -21.87
CA ASN A 496 3.49 -9.20 -22.03
C ASN A 496 2.49 -8.36 -22.84
N GLU A 497 2.08 -8.88 -24.00
CA GLU A 497 1.10 -8.22 -24.86
C GLU A 497 -0.34 -8.38 -24.35
N GLY A 498 -0.65 -9.47 -23.65
CA GLY A 498 -1.97 -9.70 -23.03
C GLY A 498 -2.27 -8.67 -21.94
N LEU A 499 -1.30 -8.40 -21.06
CA LEU A 499 -1.45 -7.41 -19.99
C LEU A 499 -1.39 -5.97 -20.53
N GLY A 500 -0.47 -5.68 -21.47
CA GLY A 500 -0.41 -4.39 -22.16
C GLY A 500 -1.72 -4.09 -22.89
N SER A 501 -2.19 -5.05 -23.69
CA SER A 501 -3.44 -4.91 -24.40
C SER A 501 -4.62 -4.76 -23.46
N LEU A 502 -4.76 -5.56 -22.38
CA LEU A 502 -5.85 -5.44 -21.40
C LEU A 502 -6.10 -3.99 -20.97
N TYR A 503 -5.04 -3.23 -20.75
CA TYR A 503 -5.11 -1.84 -20.29
C TYR A 503 -5.14 -0.77 -21.39
N GLU A 504 -5.24 -1.15 -22.68
CA GLU A 504 -5.54 -0.23 -23.79
C GLU A 504 -6.88 0.50 -23.62
N GLN A 505 -7.79 -0.10 -22.86
CA GLN A 505 -9.03 0.52 -22.44
C GLN A 505 -9.27 0.09 -21.00
N CYS A 506 -9.15 1.02 -20.07
CA CYS A 506 -9.14 0.72 -18.64
C CYS A 506 -9.76 1.86 -17.82
N ASN A 507 -10.10 1.54 -16.57
CA ASN A 507 -10.53 2.49 -15.57
C ASN A 507 -10.00 2.06 -14.19
N GLU A 508 -10.27 2.86 -13.17
CA GLU A 508 -10.05 2.50 -11.78
C GLU A 508 -11.33 1.96 -11.15
N SER A 509 -11.24 0.84 -10.43
CA SER A 509 -12.34 0.26 -9.64
C SER A 509 -11.81 -0.31 -8.34
N LYS A 510 -12.42 0.08 -7.21
CA LYS A 510 -12.00 -0.31 -5.85
C LYS A 510 -10.50 -0.11 -5.60
N GLY A 511 -9.96 0.99 -6.13
CA GLY A 511 -8.52 1.27 -6.09
C GLY A 511 -7.71 0.17 -6.77
N LYS A 512 -8.12 -0.31 -7.95
CA LYS A 512 -7.38 -1.24 -8.83
C LYS A 512 -7.51 -0.78 -10.28
N ILE A 513 -6.48 -0.98 -11.09
CA ILE A 513 -6.62 -0.77 -12.54
C ILE A 513 -7.37 -1.97 -13.13
N VAL A 514 -8.48 -1.71 -13.81
CA VAL A 514 -9.31 -2.73 -14.44
C VAL A 514 -9.40 -2.47 -15.94
N GLY A 515 -9.10 -3.50 -16.74
CA GLY A 515 -9.34 -3.49 -18.17
C GLY A 515 -10.83 -3.58 -18.47
N LEU A 516 -11.27 -2.91 -19.52
CA LEU A 516 -12.63 -2.94 -20.05
C LEU A 516 -12.67 -3.72 -21.37
N THR A 517 -13.85 -3.98 -21.92
CA THR A 517 -13.97 -4.48 -23.29
C THR A 517 -13.51 -3.42 -24.29
N ASN A 518 -12.93 -3.83 -25.43
CA ASN A 518 -12.48 -2.91 -26.47
C ASN A 518 -12.77 -3.42 -27.90
N TRP A 519 -12.32 -2.66 -28.90
CA TRP A 519 -12.53 -2.94 -30.32
C TRP A 519 -11.99 -4.29 -30.80
N ARG A 520 -11.07 -4.93 -30.07
CA ARG A 520 -10.56 -6.27 -30.40
C ARG A 520 -11.62 -7.35 -30.18
N LEU A 521 -12.64 -7.08 -29.35
CA LEU A 521 -13.70 -8.03 -29.03
C LEU A 521 -14.40 -8.56 -30.27
N LYS A 522 -14.81 -7.65 -31.17
CA LYS A 522 -15.59 -7.99 -32.35
C LYS A 522 -14.84 -8.97 -33.26
N GLY A 523 -13.55 -8.72 -33.48
CA GLY A 523 -12.69 -9.60 -34.29
C GLY A 523 -12.48 -10.97 -33.64
N LEU A 524 -12.38 -11.03 -32.32
CA LEU A 524 -12.28 -12.29 -31.59
C LEU A 524 -13.60 -13.07 -31.63
N GLN A 525 -14.74 -12.42 -31.41
CA GLN A 525 -16.06 -13.05 -31.49
C GLN A 525 -16.35 -13.59 -32.89
N GLU A 526 -15.92 -12.90 -33.94
CA GLU A 526 -15.97 -13.40 -35.31
C GLU A 526 -15.06 -14.61 -35.51
N ALA A 527 -13.82 -14.57 -34.98
CA ALA A 527 -12.92 -15.72 -35.04
C ALA A 527 -13.46 -16.95 -34.30
N ILE A 528 -14.12 -16.77 -33.16
CA ILE A 528 -14.79 -17.85 -32.41
C ILE A 528 -15.93 -18.44 -33.25
N ARG A 529 -16.82 -17.61 -33.80
CA ARG A 529 -17.93 -18.06 -34.66
C ARG A 529 -17.45 -18.85 -35.87
N GLU A 530 -16.33 -18.44 -36.46
CA GLU A 530 -15.72 -19.06 -37.64
C GLU A 530 -14.73 -20.19 -37.30
N ARG A 531 -14.57 -20.53 -36.02
CA ARG A 531 -13.63 -21.57 -35.53
C ARG A 531 -12.19 -21.34 -36.00
N ARG A 532 -11.75 -20.09 -35.98
CA ARG A 532 -10.39 -19.64 -36.35
C ARG A 532 -9.46 -19.44 -35.15
N THR A 533 -9.95 -19.58 -33.92
CA THR A 533 -9.12 -19.54 -32.71
C THR A 533 -8.12 -20.71 -32.69
N ILE A 534 -6.95 -20.49 -32.12
CA ILE A 534 -6.01 -21.56 -31.78
C ILE A 534 -6.32 -22.10 -30.38
N PRO A 535 -5.89 -23.32 -30.01
CA PRO A 535 -5.99 -23.77 -28.62
C PRO A 535 -5.28 -22.82 -27.67
N LEU A 536 -5.88 -22.51 -26.51
CA LEU A 536 -5.26 -21.66 -25.49
C LEU A 536 -3.90 -22.22 -25.05
N GLU A 537 -3.75 -23.54 -24.92
CA GLU A 537 -2.46 -24.19 -24.65
C GLU A 537 -1.40 -23.81 -25.69
N ARG A 538 -1.80 -23.66 -26.96
CA ARG A 538 -0.90 -23.20 -28.02
C ARG A 538 -0.60 -21.71 -27.90
N LEU A 539 -1.58 -20.88 -27.59
CA LEU A 539 -1.39 -19.44 -27.36
C LEU A 539 -0.38 -19.17 -26.25
N VAL A 540 -0.52 -19.87 -25.11
CA VAL A 540 0.35 -19.68 -23.93
C VAL A 540 1.79 -20.13 -24.23
N THR A 541 1.97 -21.05 -25.18
CA THR A 541 3.27 -21.62 -25.56
C THR A 541 3.83 -21.08 -26.88
N THR A 542 3.26 -20.01 -27.44
CA THR A 542 3.82 -19.38 -28.65
C THR A 542 5.21 -18.83 -28.37
N THR A 543 6.14 -19.06 -29.30
CA THR A 543 7.38 -18.27 -29.35
C THR A 543 7.09 -16.82 -29.75
N ARG A 544 8.09 -15.95 -29.61
CA ARG A 544 7.99 -14.55 -30.06
C ARG A 544 7.59 -14.48 -31.54
N ASP A 545 8.29 -15.17 -32.43
CA ASP A 545 8.05 -15.10 -33.88
C ASP A 545 6.67 -15.62 -34.26
N GLU A 546 6.16 -16.64 -33.55
CA GLU A 546 4.82 -17.17 -33.75
C GLU A 546 3.75 -16.18 -33.30
N PHE A 547 3.93 -15.56 -32.13
CA PHE A 547 2.99 -14.58 -31.60
C PHE A 547 2.85 -13.37 -32.53
N TYR A 548 3.98 -12.82 -33.00
CA TYR A 548 4.03 -11.65 -33.88
C TYR A 548 3.87 -11.97 -35.37
N GLY A 549 3.81 -13.26 -35.73
CA GLY A 549 3.71 -13.72 -37.11
C GLY A 549 2.30 -13.59 -37.71
N ARG A 550 1.95 -14.53 -38.60
CA ARG A 550 0.64 -14.56 -39.25
C ARG A 550 -0.46 -14.73 -38.19
N GLY A 551 -1.42 -13.81 -38.17
CA GLY A 551 -2.53 -13.86 -37.21
C GLY A 551 -2.27 -13.10 -35.90
N SER A 552 -1.20 -12.30 -35.82
CA SER A 552 -0.87 -11.47 -34.63
C SER A 552 -2.08 -10.73 -34.06
N GLY A 553 -2.90 -10.08 -34.91
CA GLY A 553 -4.11 -9.39 -34.46
C GLY A 553 -5.07 -10.28 -33.65
N LEU A 554 -5.21 -11.56 -34.03
CA LEU A 554 -6.00 -12.55 -33.30
C LEU A 554 -5.28 -13.01 -32.02
N HIS A 555 -3.96 -13.23 -32.05
CA HIS A 555 -3.19 -13.59 -30.85
C HIS A 555 -3.29 -12.52 -29.76
N TYR A 556 -3.18 -11.24 -30.13
CA TYR A 556 -3.41 -10.11 -29.23
C TYR A 556 -4.81 -10.14 -28.62
N ALA A 557 -5.84 -10.37 -29.45
CA ALA A 557 -7.21 -10.40 -28.97
C ALA A 557 -7.44 -11.58 -28.00
N MET A 558 -6.95 -12.77 -28.33
CA MET A 558 -7.04 -13.93 -27.45
C MET A 558 -6.29 -13.73 -26.13
N ALA A 559 -5.05 -13.22 -26.17
CA ALA A 559 -4.24 -12.96 -24.99
C ALA A 559 -4.87 -11.90 -24.06
N ARG A 560 -5.38 -10.81 -24.65
CA ARG A 560 -6.16 -9.78 -23.94
C ARG A 560 -7.32 -10.42 -23.19
N TYR A 561 -8.14 -11.20 -23.88
CA TYR A 561 -9.37 -11.74 -23.31
C TYR A 561 -9.16 -12.94 -22.38
N LEU A 562 -8.01 -13.60 -22.45
CA LEU A 562 -7.56 -14.51 -21.40
C LEU A 562 -7.20 -13.72 -20.12
N CYS A 563 -6.45 -12.62 -20.23
CA CYS A 563 -6.15 -11.75 -19.09
C CYS A 563 -7.42 -11.10 -18.52
N TYR A 564 -8.35 -10.70 -19.39
CA TYR A 564 -9.66 -10.17 -19.00
C TYR A 564 -10.48 -11.21 -18.23
N TRP A 565 -10.55 -12.46 -18.70
CA TRP A 565 -11.23 -13.52 -17.97
C TRP A 565 -10.62 -13.74 -16.57
N LEU A 566 -9.27 -13.79 -16.48
CA LEU A 566 -8.58 -13.89 -15.20
C LEU A 566 -8.88 -12.69 -14.29
N GLN A 567 -9.04 -11.49 -14.84
CA GLN A 567 -9.40 -10.30 -14.07
C GLN A 567 -10.82 -10.41 -13.50
N GLU A 568 -11.80 -10.77 -14.31
CA GLU A 568 -13.21 -10.84 -13.89
C GLU A 568 -13.46 -11.91 -12.84
N HIS A 569 -12.56 -12.91 -12.73
CA HIS A 569 -12.59 -13.95 -11.70
C HIS A 569 -11.65 -13.66 -10.52
N GLU A 570 -11.08 -12.44 -10.44
CA GLU A 570 -10.11 -12.02 -9.42
C GLU A 570 -8.81 -12.86 -9.34
N LEU A 571 -8.50 -13.58 -10.42
CA LEU A 571 -7.35 -14.49 -10.51
C LEU A 571 -6.10 -13.84 -11.12
N LEU A 572 -6.22 -12.75 -11.88
CA LEU A 572 -5.11 -12.20 -12.68
C LEU A 572 -3.86 -11.85 -11.85
N ARG A 573 -4.04 -11.20 -10.69
CA ARG A 573 -2.92 -10.85 -9.79
C ARG A 573 -2.24 -12.09 -9.23
N ARG A 574 -3.04 -13.06 -8.76
CA ARG A 574 -2.53 -14.34 -8.26
C ARG A 574 -1.77 -15.09 -9.35
N PHE A 575 -2.30 -15.11 -10.57
CA PHE A 575 -1.64 -15.71 -11.73
C PHE A 575 -0.28 -15.06 -11.99
N TYR A 576 -0.25 -13.73 -12.13
CA TYR A 576 0.99 -13.00 -12.42
C TYR A 576 2.07 -13.29 -11.37
N HIS A 577 1.78 -13.11 -10.08
CA HIS A 577 2.78 -13.28 -9.02
C HIS A 577 3.25 -14.74 -8.89
N SER A 578 2.33 -15.70 -9.06
CA SER A 578 2.68 -17.13 -9.08
C SER A 578 3.57 -17.48 -10.27
N PHE A 579 3.32 -16.88 -11.44
CA PHE A 579 4.09 -17.16 -12.64
C PHE A 579 5.49 -16.56 -12.55
N VAL A 580 5.62 -15.29 -12.12
CA VAL A 580 6.93 -14.66 -11.88
C VAL A 580 7.77 -15.52 -10.92
N ALA A 581 7.19 -16.04 -9.84
CA ALA A 581 7.88 -16.92 -8.89
C ALA A 581 8.31 -18.27 -9.47
N ARG A 582 7.65 -18.75 -10.54
CA ARG A 582 7.84 -20.09 -11.12
C ARG A 582 8.49 -20.11 -12.49
N GLN A 583 8.86 -18.96 -13.05
CA GLN A 583 9.38 -18.80 -14.41
C GLN A 583 10.42 -19.86 -14.80
N ALA A 584 11.36 -20.18 -13.90
CA ALA A 584 12.42 -21.13 -14.18
C ALA A 584 11.92 -22.58 -14.45
N SER A 585 10.81 -22.98 -13.81
CA SER A 585 10.22 -24.32 -13.95
C SER A 585 8.99 -24.36 -14.85
N ASP A 586 8.41 -23.19 -15.17
CA ASP A 586 7.23 -23.05 -16.02
C ASP A 586 7.39 -21.85 -16.95
N PRO A 587 8.30 -21.89 -17.95
CA PRO A 587 8.71 -20.72 -18.73
C PRO A 587 7.59 -20.08 -19.56
N ALA A 588 6.55 -20.86 -19.89
CA ALA A 588 5.38 -20.38 -20.62
C ALA A 588 4.24 -19.92 -19.68
N GLY A 589 4.24 -20.36 -18.42
CA GLY A 589 3.16 -20.11 -17.46
C GLY A 589 1.98 -21.07 -17.58
N LEU A 590 2.15 -22.17 -18.33
CA LEU A 590 1.07 -23.11 -18.64
C LEU A 590 0.64 -23.91 -17.41
N ALA A 591 1.61 -24.39 -16.62
CA ALA A 591 1.32 -25.12 -15.39
C ALA A 591 0.69 -24.18 -14.34
N THR A 592 1.19 -22.95 -14.27
CA THR A 592 0.65 -21.89 -13.41
C THR A 592 -0.77 -21.54 -13.82
N LEU A 593 -1.06 -21.43 -15.11
CA LEU A 593 -2.40 -21.15 -15.61
C LEU A 593 -3.36 -22.27 -15.18
N LYS A 594 -3.05 -23.54 -15.49
CA LYS A 594 -3.84 -24.72 -15.10
C LYS A 594 -4.14 -24.74 -13.59
N ASN A 595 -3.11 -24.46 -12.77
CA ASN A 595 -3.27 -24.41 -11.31
C ASN A 595 -4.19 -23.27 -10.85
N VAL A 596 -4.09 -22.09 -11.46
CA VAL A 596 -4.87 -20.91 -11.04
C VAL A 596 -6.33 -21.01 -11.47
N ILE A 597 -6.60 -21.54 -12.66
CA ILE A 597 -7.97 -21.77 -13.13
C ILE A 597 -8.61 -23.02 -12.50
N GLY A 598 -7.82 -23.86 -11.81
CA GLY A 598 -8.32 -25.04 -11.12
C GLY A 598 -8.69 -26.21 -12.03
N THR A 599 -8.17 -26.27 -13.26
CA THR A 599 -8.40 -27.40 -14.18
C THR A 599 -7.16 -27.74 -15.01
N THR A 600 -6.98 -29.02 -15.28
CA THR A 600 -5.96 -29.53 -16.21
C THR A 600 -6.49 -29.70 -17.64
N ASP A 601 -7.81 -29.68 -17.84
CA ASP A 601 -8.47 -29.80 -19.14
C ASP A 601 -8.66 -28.42 -19.78
N LEU A 602 -7.67 -28.01 -20.58
CA LEU A 602 -7.70 -26.74 -21.29
C LEU A 602 -8.66 -26.71 -22.49
N ALA A 603 -9.10 -27.87 -23.00
CA ALA A 603 -10.07 -27.91 -24.09
C ALA A 603 -11.49 -27.62 -23.57
N ALA A 604 -11.83 -28.17 -22.39
CA ALA A 604 -13.04 -27.78 -21.68
C ALA A 604 -13.01 -26.30 -21.31
N PHE A 605 -11.90 -25.83 -20.74
CA PHE A 605 -11.72 -24.42 -20.40
C PHE A 605 -11.80 -23.49 -21.62
N GLN A 606 -11.23 -23.87 -22.78
CA GLN A 606 -11.37 -23.13 -24.03
C GLN A 606 -12.83 -22.87 -24.36
N THR A 607 -13.68 -23.90 -24.26
CA THR A 607 -15.11 -23.81 -24.59
C THR A 607 -15.83 -22.84 -23.66
N GLU A 608 -15.53 -22.91 -22.35
CA GLU A 608 -16.05 -21.98 -21.35
C GLU A 608 -15.60 -20.54 -21.61
N TRP A 609 -14.31 -20.36 -21.88
CA TRP A 609 -13.71 -19.06 -22.19
C TRP A 609 -14.30 -18.44 -23.47
N GLU A 610 -14.48 -19.24 -24.54
CA GLU A 610 -15.10 -18.78 -25.79
C GLU A 610 -16.57 -18.40 -25.59
N ALA A 611 -17.31 -19.13 -24.74
CA ALA A 611 -18.68 -18.80 -24.37
C ALA A 611 -18.73 -17.48 -23.58
N PHE A 612 -17.83 -17.30 -22.62
CA PHE A 612 -17.67 -16.04 -21.88
C PHE A 612 -17.41 -14.86 -22.84
N VAL A 613 -16.41 -14.97 -23.73
CA VAL A 613 -16.07 -13.93 -24.71
C VAL A 613 -17.24 -13.62 -25.64
N SER A 614 -17.99 -14.64 -26.06
CA SER A 614 -19.16 -14.48 -26.92
C SER A 614 -20.31 -13.73 -26.23
N GLY A 615 -20.39 -13.78 -24.90
CA GLY A 615 -21.37 -13.05 -24.09
C GLY A 615 -21.03 -11.58 -23.82
N LEU A 616 -19.78 -11.17 -24.03
CA LEU A 616 -19.32 -9.80 -23.75
C LEU A 616 -19.86 -8.78 -24.76
N ARG A 617 -19.92 -7.51 -24.34
CA ARG A 617 -20.35 -6.37 -25.16
C ARG A 617 -19.28 -5.27 -25.19
N PHE A 618 -19.12 -4.61 -26.33
CA PHE A 618 -18.26 -3.44 -26.54
C PHE A 618 -19.01 -2.39 -27.35
#